data_AF-A0A7D9J0A0-F1
#
_entry.id   AF-A0A7D9J0A0-F1
#
_cell.length_a   1.000
_cell.length_b   1.000
_cell.length_c   1.000
_cell.angle_alpha   90.00
_cell.angle_beta   90.00
_cell.angle_gamma   90.00
#
_symmetry.space_group_name_H-M   'P 1'
#
loop_
_entity.id
_entity.type
_entity.pdbx_description
1 polymer ?
#
loop_
_entity_poly.entity_id
_entity_poly.type
_entity_poly.pdbx_seq_one_letter_code
_entity_poly.pdbx_strand_id
1 'polypeptide(L)'
;MAECPEPTSNGTTNANITSNLLVKIEDLVNCRSVERQRLEFKASWNKGPTMFQVVKTISAFANDFYNDNGGYIVIGVAEPEEIESLEAAVEQIVLPPAGVNPKDIERTQKEILGACKSLISPSYSPILSPEVLQDKLVLVIWAQASDDRPHKARVATKGEYHYFIRKGPETTRATDKEIKSLLESSSKTPFDDPQGDAGVGTPPRWILKMSNGS
;
A
#
# COMPACT_ATOMS: atom_id res chain seq x y z
N MET A 1 16.36 0.22 63.35
CA MET A 1 15.20 0.67 62.54
C MET A 1 15.73 0.85 61.13
N ALA A 2 15.40 -0.06 60.22
CA ALA A 2 15.88 -0.03 58.84
C ALA A 2 14.83 0.68 57.98
N GLU A 3 15.26 1.74 57.31
CA GLU A 3 14.48 2.54 56.38
C GLU A 3 14.12 1.70 55.14
N CYS A 4 12.83 1.61 54.82
CA CYS A 4 12.35 0.96 53.61
C CYS A 4 12.48 1.95 52.44
N PRO A 5 13.07 1.57 51.29
CA PRO A 5 13.09 2.45 50.12
C PRO A 5 11.70 2.49 49.48
N GLU A 6 11.22 3.70 49.18
CA GLU A 6 9.99 3.95 48.42
C GLU A 6 10.12 3.40 46.98
N PRO A 7 9.04 2.86 46.39
CA PRO A 7 9.05 2.44 45.00
C PRO A 7 9.05 3.67 44.08
N THR A 8 10.13 3.84 43.32
CA THR A 8 10.21 4.79 42.20
C THR A 8 9.17 4.43 41.16
N SER A 9 8.10 5.23 41.06
CA SER A 9 7.15 5.17 39.96
C SER A 9 7.86 5.63 38.69
N ASN A 10 8.40 4.69 37.92
CA ASN A 10 8.85 4.94 36.55
C ASN A 10 7.61 5.31 35.72
N GLY A 11 7.41 6.63 35.54
CA GLY A 11 6.42 7.17 34.63
C GLY A 11 6.80 6.80 33.20
N THR A 12 6.25 5.69 32.70
CA THR A 12 6.16 5.43 31.27
C THR A 12 5.32 6.55 30.67
N THR A 13 5.99 7.48 29.98
CA THR A 13 5.34 8.49 29.15
C THR A 13 4.58 7.75 28.05
N ASN A 14 3.30 7.48 28.30
CA ASN A 14 2.34 7.07 27.28
C ASN A 14 2.16 8.25 26.33
N ALA A 15 3.01 8.34 25.31
CA ALA A 15 2.65 9.06 24.11
C ALA A 15 1.38 8.37 23.59
N ASN A 16 0.23 9.05 23.65
CA ASN A 16 -1.02 8.57 23.06
C ASN A 16 -0.83 8.51 21.55
N ILE A 17 -0.26 7.40 21.07
CA ILE A 17 -0.15 7.10 19.65
C ILE A 17 -1.54 6.66 19.21
N THR A 18 -2.17 7.48 18.35
CA THR A 18 -3.46 7.15 17.77
C THR A 18 -3.22 6.25 16.57
N SER A 19 -3.71 5.00 16.65
CA SER A 19 -3.63 4.05 15.54
C SER A 19 -4.64 4.40 14.45
N ASN A 20 -4.20 4.31 13.20
CA ASN A 20 -5.02 4.46 11.98
C ASN A 20 -5.36 3.10 11.33
N LEU A 21 -5.04 1.98 12.00
CA LEU A 21 -5.25 0.65 11.44
C LEU A 21 -6.59 0.06 11.88
N LEU A 22 -7.25 -0.66 10.96
CA LEU A 22 -8.43 -1.47 11.28
C LEU A 22 -8.07 -2.83 11.89
N VAL A 23 -6.82 -3.26 11.73
CA VAL A 23 -6.28 -4.54 12.22
C VAL A 23 -5.14 -4.24 13.18
N LYS A 24 -5.06 -4.98 14.28
CA LYS A 24 -3.97 -4.83 15.26
C LYS A 24 -2.64 -5.22 14.65
N ILE A 25 -1.58 -4.50 15.02
CA ILE A 25 -0.23 -4.78 14.52
C ILE A 25 0.25 -6.19 14.87
N GLU A 26 -0.12 -6.70 16.05
CA GLU A 26 0.22 -8.07 16.47
C GLU A 26 -0.41 -9.11 15.53
N ASP A 27 -1.62 -8.86 15.04
CA ASP A 27 -2.30 -9.79 14.14
C ASP A 27 -1.73 -9.74 12.72
N LEU A 28 -1.21 -8.59 12.30
CA LEU A 28 -0.48 -8.45 11.04
C LEU A 28 0.86 -9.20 11.10
N VAL A 29 1.63 -8.98 12.16
CA VAL A 29 2.96 -9.57 12.33
C VAL A 29 2.90 -11.10 12.46
N ASN A 30 1.88 -11.62 13.13
CA ASN A 30 1.66 -13.06 13.28
C ASN A 30 0.91 -13.70 12.09
N CYS A 31 0.65 -12.96 11.00
CA CYS A 31 -0.11 -13.42 9.83
C CYS A 31 -1.46 -14.07 10.18
N ARG A 32 -2.11 -13.63 11.27
CA ARG A 32 -3.36 -14.24 11.76
C ARG A 32 -4.59 -13.77 10.99
N SER A 33 -4.61 -12.49 10.66
CA SER A 33 -5.77 -11.82 10.06
C SER A 33 -5.55 -11.45 8.60
N VAL A 34 -4.30 -11.48 8.14
CA VAL A 34 -3.90 -11.06 6.80
C VAL A 34 -2.87 -12.06 6.26
N GLU A 35 -3.09 -12.50 5.03
CA GLU A 35 -2.20 -13.45 4.35
C GLU A 35 -0.85 -12.81 4.00
N ARG A 36 0.22 -13.62 4.02
CA ARG A 36 1.61 -13.16 3.84
C ARG A 36 1.84 -12.37 2.55
N GLN A 37 1.14 -12.71 1.47
CA GLN A 37 1.25 -12.00 0.19
C GLN A 37 0.88 -10.52 0.27
N ARG A 38 0.03 -10.16 1.24
CA ARG A 38 -0.39 -8.78 1.54
C ARG A 38 0.50 -8.09 2.56
N LEU A 39 1.59 -8.73 3.02
CA LEU A 39 2.50 -8.21 4.02
C LEU A 39 3.92 -8.08 3.45
N GLU A 40 4.59 -6.98 3.76
CA GLU A 40 5.99 -6.73 3.46
C GLU A 40 6.67 -6.17 4.71
N PHE A 41 7.86 -6.66 5.07
CA PHE A 41 8.60 -6.15 6.22
C PHE A 41 9.92 -5.51 5.77
N LYS A 42 10.30 -4.40 6.41
CA LYS A 42 11.60 -3.74 6.21
C LYS A 42 12.19 -3.33 7.55
N ALA A 43 13.45 -3.69 7.79
CA ALA A 43 14.14 -3.42 9.04
C ALA A 43 14.23 -1.91 9.36
N SER A 44 14.39 -1.07 8.34
CA SER A 44 14.49 0.39 8.50
C SER A 44 14.08 1.13 7.23
N TRP A 45 13.85 2.44 7.36
CA TRP A 45 13.64 3.34 6.22
C TRP A 45 14.94 4.05 5.84
N ASN A 46 15.24 4.11 4.54
CA ASN A 46 16.33 4.92 3.99
C ASN A 46 15.93 5.48 2.61
N LYS A 47 16.50 6.63 2.23
CA LYS A 47 16.30 7.29 0.93
C LYS A 47 17.01 6.61 -0.25
N GLY A 48 17.52 5.40 -0.06
CA GLY A 48 18.26 4.64 -1.07
C GLY A 48 17.42 3.50 -1.65
N PRO A 49 17.94 2.26 -1.68
CA PRO A 49 17.25 1.13 -2.30
C PRO A 49 15.92 0.81 -1.61
N THR A 50 15.83 0.98 -0.28
CA THR A 50 14.62 0.64 0.46
C THR A 50 13.44 1.55 0.11
N MET A 51 13.68 2.86 -0.12
CA MET A 51 12.63 3.76 -0.60
C MET A 51 12.03 3.27 -1.92
N PHE A 52 12.87 2.90 -2.89
CA PHE A 52 12.38 2.41 -4.19
C PHE A 52 11.65 1.07 -4.07
N GLN A 53 12.12 0.17 -3.20
CA GLN A 53 11.43 -1.09 -2.90
C GLN A 53 10.03 -0.83 -2.31
N VAL A 54 9.94 0.01 -1.28
CA VAL A 54 8.66 0.35 -0.63
C VAL A 54 7.70 0.99 -1.63
N VAL A 55 8.15 1.97 -2.41
CA VAL A 55 7.32 2.63 -3.44
C VAL A 55 6.82 1.65 -4.50
N LYS A 56 7.68 0.74 -4.95
CA LYS A 56 7.32 -0.33 -5.88
C LYS A 56 6.22 -1.22 -5.29
N THR A 57 6.36 -1.62 -4.02
CA THR A 57 5.40 -2.46 -3.32
C THR A 57 4.08 -1.74 -3.07
N ILE A 58 4.10 -0.45 -2.71
CA ILE A 58 2.89 0.39 -2.59
C ILE A 58 2.14 0.43 -3.91
N SER A 59 2.83 0.69 -5.02
CA SER A 59 2.21 0.69 -6.35
C SER A 59 1.60 -0.67 -6.70
N ALA A 60 2.22 -1.77 -6.30
CA ALA A 60 1.70 -3.11 -6.55
C ALA A 60 0.45 -3.43 -5.72
N PHE A 61 0.44 -3.05 -4.43
CA PHE A 61 -0.74 -3.19 -3.58
C PHE A 61 -1.89 -2.30 -4.06
N ALA A 62 -1.62 -1.07 -4.47
CA ALA A 62 -2.63 -0.16 -5.02
C ALA A 62 -3.26 -0.69 -6.32
N ASN A 63 -2.47 -1.38 -7.16
CA ASN A 63 -2.96 -2.00 -8.39
C ASN A 63 -3.88 -3.20 -8.13
N ASP A 64 -3.69 -3.87 -7.00
CA ASP A 64 -4.55 -4.94 -6.50
C ASP A 64 -4.92 -5.98 -7.57
N PHE A 65 -3.90 -6.51 -8.25
CA PHE A 65 -4.08 -7.35 -9.45
C PHE A 65 -4.94 -8.59 -9.21
N TYR A 66 -4.83 -9.20 -8.02
CA TYR A 66 -5.60 -10.38 -7.63
C TYR A 66 -6.87 -10.04 -6.82
N ASN A 67 -7.19 -8.75 -6.66
CA ASN A 67 -8.30 -8.24 -5.83
C ASN A 67 -8.21 -8.71 -4.36
N ASP A 68 -7.01 -8.61 -3.79
CA ASP A 68 -6.71 -8.90 -2.39
C ASP A 68 -7.03 -7.70 -1.49
N ASN A 69 -7.55 -6.60 -2.04
CA ASN A 69 -7.89 -5.37 -1.34
C ASN A 69 -6.66 -4.64 -0.76
N GLY A 70 -5.52 -4.67 -1.47
CA GLY A 70 -4.28 -3.99 -1.08
C GLY A 70 -3.47 -4.74 -0.02
N GLY A 71 -2.58 -4.04 0.70
CA GLY A 71 -1.66 -4.66 1.65
C GLY A 71 -0.98 -3.70 2.64
N TYR A 72 -0.13 -4.27 3.48
CA TYR A 72 0.59 -3.58 4.56
C TYR A 72 2.09 -3.74 4.40
N ILE A 73 2.83 -2.66 4.64
CA ILE A 73 4.28 -2.67 4.76
C ILE A 73 4.64 -2.21 6.17
N VAL A 74 5.43 -2.99 6.90
CA VAL A 74 5.86 -2.65 8.26
C VAL A 74 7.34 -2.28 8.25
N ILE A 75 7.63 -1.04 8.62
CA ILE A 75 8.98 -0.50 8.77
C ILE A 75 9.39 -0.61 10.25
N GLY A 76 10.60 -1.13 10.49
CA GLY A 76 11.13 -1.41 11.83
C GLY A 76 11.16 -2.90 12.17
N VAL A 77 10.80 -3.78 11.23
CA VAL A 77 10.77 -5.24 11.41
C VAL A 77 11.58 -5.88 10.28
N ALA A 78 12.58 -6.69 10.62
CA ALA A 78 13.41 -7.36 9.63
C ALA A 78 12.79 -8.71 9.23
N GLU A 79 13.04 -9.14 7.99
CA GLU A 79 12.79 -10.52 7.57
C GLU A 79 14.07 -11.34 7.81
N PRO A 80 13.98 -12.61 8.24
CA PRO A 80 15.15 -13.46 8.40
C PRO A 80 15.84 -13.71 7.05
N GLU A 81 17.17 -13.74 7.03
CA GLU A 81 17.95 -13.95 5.81
C GLU A 81 17.81 -15.38 5.26
N GLU A 82 17.61 -16.37 6.12
CA GLU A 82 17.36 -17.76 5.75
C GLU A 82 16.28 -18.39 6.64
N ILE A 83 15.34 -19.12 6.01
CA ILE A 83 14.35 -19.95 6.72
C ILE A 83 14.95 -21.35 6.81
N GLU A 84 15.87 -21.57 7.75
CA GLU A 84 16.61 -22.83 7.86
C GLU A 84 15.79 -23.97 8.50
N SER A 85 14.64 -23.68 9.12
CA SER A 85 13.83 -24.69 9.80
C SER A 85 12.32 -24.52 9.59
N LEU A 86 11.59 -25.65 9.66
CA LEU A 86 10.13 -25.68 9.58
C LEU A 86 9.46 -24.92 10.74
N GLU A 87 10.17 -24.75 11.87
CA GLU A 87 9.74 -23.92 13.00
C GLU A 87 10.08 -22.43 12.76
N ALA A 88 11.19 -22.11 12.09
CA ALA A 88 11.50 -20.75 11.62
C ALA A 88 10.60 -20.28 10.47
N ALA A 89 9.90 -21.20 9.79
CA ALA A 89 8.82 -20.83 8.87
C ALA A 89 7.62 -20.20 9.60
N VAL A 90 7.52 -20.36 10.93
CA VAL A 90 6.57 -19.67 11.80
C VAL A 90 7.10 -18.28 12.18
N GLU A 91 8.41 -18.12 12.37
CA GLU A 91 9.08 -16.85 12.65
C GLU A 91 9.52 -16.16 11.35
N GLN A 92 8.54 -15.73 10.55
CA GLN A 92 8.76 -15.05 9.25
C GLN A 92 9.29 -13.60 9.39
N ILE A 93 9.62 -13.20 10.61
CA ILE A 93 10.15 -11.89 10.98
C ILE A 93 11.11 -12.03 12.17
N VAL A 94 12.08 -11.13 12.28
CA VAL A 94 13.03 -11.10 13.39
C VAL A 94 12.45 -10.32 14.57
N LEU A 95 12.35 -10.98 15.72
CA LEU A 95 11.95 -10.38 17.00
C LEU A 95 13.12 -10.38 18.00
N PRO A 96 13.24 -9.35 18.87
CA PRO A 96 12.43 -8.14 18.93
C PRO A 96 12.66 -7.25 17.69
N PRO A 97 11.67 -6.41 17.31
CA PRO A 97 11.79 -5.54 16.16
C PRO A 97 12.92 -4.53 16.35
N ALA A 98 13.59 -4.17 15.25
CA ALA A 98 14.61 -3.10 15.25
C ALA A 98 14.00 -1.75 15.68
N GLY A 99 12.74 -1.53 15.30
CA GLY A 99 11.99 -0.32 15.57
C GLY A 99 12.47 0.89 14.77
N VAL A 100 11.77 2.00 14.97
CA VAL A 100 12.05 3.32 14.41
C VAL A 100 12.24 4.29 15.56
N ASN A 101 13.24 5.16 15.46
CA ASN A 101 13.45 6.18 16.48
C ASN A 101 12.22 7.13 16.54
N PRO A 102 11.60 7.34 17.72
CA PRO A 102 10.45 8.24 17.85
C PRO A 102 10.70 9.66 17.32
N LYS A 103 11.94 10.15 17.38
CA LYS A 103 12.30 11.48 16.85
C LYS A 103 12.26 11.54 15.31
N ASP A 104 12.37 10.39 14.64
CA ASP A 104 12.46 10.28 13.19
C ASP A 104 11.12 9.87 12.54
N ILE A 105 10.09 9.55 13.32
CA ILE A 105 8.82 9.02 12.81
C ILE A 105 8.10 10.04 11.91
N GLU A 106 8.04 11.31 12.31
CA GLU A 106 7.40 12.37 11.53
C GLU A 106 8.16 12.63 10.22
N ARG A 107 9.50 12.66 10.30
CA ARG A 107 10.38 12.79 9.13
C ARG A 107 10.14 11.64 8.15
N THR A 108 10.16 10.41 8.66
CA THR A 108 9.96 9.20 7.86
C THR A 108 8.60 9.20 7.15
N GLN A 109 7.52 9.58 7.85
CA GLN A 109 6.20 9.69 7.25
C GLN A 109 6.16 10.72 6.10
N LYS A 110 6.70 11.92 6.31
CA LYS A 110 6.78 12.96 5.26
C LYS A 110 7.59 12.48 4.06
N GLU A 111 8.69 11.78 4.29
CA GLU A 111 9.53 11.23 3.24
C GLU A 111 8.82 10.16 2.42
N ILE A 112 8.09 9.24 3.07
CA ILE A 112 7.30 8.20 2.39
C ILE A 112 6.22 8.85 1.52
N LEU A 113 5.45 9.80 2.07
CA LEU A 113 4.40 10.50 1.31
C LEU A 113 4.98 11.30 0.14
N GLY A 114 6.10 12.00 0.35
CA GLY A 114 6.81 12.72 -0.70
C GLY A 114 7.35 11.79 -1.79
N ALA A 115 7.85 10.62 -1.42
CA ALA A 115 8.28 9.59 -2.36
C ALA A 115 7.09 9.05 -3.16
N CYS A 116 5.95 8.72 -2.53
CA CYS A 116 4.76 8.25 -3.24
C CYS A 116 4.25 9.30 -4.23
N LYS A 117 4.11 10.56 -3.79
CA LYS A 117 3.64 11.68 -4.62
C LYS A 117 4.54 11.91 -5.84
N SER A 118 5.85 11.75 -5.68
CA SER A 118 6.81 12.03 -6.75
C SER A 118 7.13 10.82 -7.62
N LEU A 119 7.00 9.60 -7.11
CA LEU A 119 7.46 8.38 -7.79
C LEU A 119 6.31 7.48 -8.27
N ILE A 120 5.05 7.76 -7.95
CA ILE A 120 3.86 6.99 -8.38
C ILE A 120 2.95 7.87 -9.25
N SER A 121 2.44 7.31 -10.36
CA SER A 121 1.54 7.98 -11.30
C SER A 121 0.47 7.01 -11.85
N PRO A 122 -0.84 7.31 -11.79
CA PRO A 122 -1.47 8.46 -11.13
C PRO A 122 -1.07 8.58 -9.65
N SER A 123 -1.18 9.77 -9.07
CA SER A 123 -0.72 10.01 -7.70
C SER A 123 -1.47 9.11 -6.72
N TYR A 124 -0.76 8.53 -5.75
CA TYR A 124 -1.32 7.64 -4.76
C TYR A 124 -0.75 7.98 -3.38
N SER A 125 -1.59 7.92 -2.35
CA SER A 125 -1.19 8.20 -0.96
C SER A 125 -1.66 7.07 -0.03
N PRO A 126 -0.74 6.28 0.56
CA PRO A 126 -1.10 5.28 1.55
C PRO A 126 -1.48 5.93 2.89
N ILE A 127 -2.13 5.15 3.75
CA ILE A 127 -2.36 5.51 5.16
C ILE A 127 -1.11 5.12 5.96
N LEU A 128 -0.60 6.03 6.78
CA LEU A 128 0.54 5.79 7.65
C LEU A 128 0.07 5.72 9.10
N SER A 129 0.49 4.67 9.81
CA SER A 129 0.15 4.47 11.23
C SER A 129 1.40 4.12 12.03
N PRO A 130 1.88 5.00 12.92
CA PRO A 130 2.85 4.62 13.94
C PRO A 130 2.19 3.62 14.91
N GLU A 131 2.86 2.53 15.23
CA GLU A 131 2.37 1.49 16.13
C GLU A 131 3.44 1.10 17.14
N VAL A 132 3.05 0.56 18.29
CA VAL A 132 3.99 0.00 19.28
C VAL A 132 3.91 -1.51 19.21
N LEU A 133 5.03 -2.15 18.88
CA LEU A 133 5.18 -3.60 18.86
C LEU A 133 6.31 -3.98 19.82
N GLN A 134 5.99 -4.73 20.88
CA GLN A 134 6.97 -5.15 21.90
C GLN A 134 7.83 -4.00 22.44
N ASP A 135 7.19 -2.91 22.90
CA ASP A 135 7.83 -1.69 23.42
C ASP A 135 8.73 -0.92 22.43
N LYS A 136 8.66 -1.27 21.14
CA LYS A 136 9.35 -0.54 20.06
C LYS A 136 8.33 0.13 19.15
N LEU A 137 8.62 1.37 18.78
CA LEU A 137 7.85 2.09 17.78
C LEU A 137 8.16 1.52 16.39
N VAL A 138 7.13 1.18 15.62
CA VAL A 138 7.22 0.77 14.22
C VAL A 138 6.31 1.67 13.37
N LEU A 139 6.50 1.67 12.06
CA LEU A 139 5.63 2.42 11.14
C LEU A 139 4.97 1.46 10.16
N VAL A 140 3.64 1.42 10.19
CA VAL A 140 2.83 0.64 9.24
C VAL A 140 2.37 1.55 8.11
N ILE A 141 2.62 1.11 6.89
CA ILE A 141 2.12 1.71 5.66
C ILE A 141 0.99 0.81 5.17
N TRP A 142 -0.24 1.29 5.23
CA TRP A 142 -1.40 0.60 4.69
C TRP A 142 -1.72 1.15 3.30
N ALA A 143 -1.45 0.33 2.28
CA ALA A 143 -1.72 0.63 0.88
C ALA A 143 -2.99 -0.11 0.43
N GLN A 144 -4.13 0.57 0.48
CA GLN A 144 -5.42 0.07 0.01
C GLN A 144 -5.45 -0.04 -1.52
N ALA A 145 -6.30 -0.94 -2.04
CA ALA A 145 -6.62 -0.97 -3.46
C ALA A 145 -7.12 0.40 -3.92
N SER A 146 -6.64 0.87 -5.07
CA SER A 146 -6.99 2.19 -5.59
C SER A 146 -8.09 2.09 -6.65
N ASP A 147 -9.03 3.04 -6.60
CA ASP A 147 -10.05 3.19 -7.63
C ASP A 147 -9.45 3.76 -8.94
N ASP A 148 -8.38 4.57 -8.84
CA ASP A 148 -7.68 5.18 -9.97
C ASP A 148 -6.62 4.25 -10.60
N ARG A 149 -6.69 2.95 -10.31
CA ARG A 149 -5.79 1.94 -10.87
C ARG A 149 -5.94 1.87 -12.41
N PRO A 150 -4.87 1.56 -13.16
CA PRO A 150 -3.57 1.10 -12.67
C PRO A 150 -2.54 2.23 -12.49
N HIS A 151 -1.83 2.15 -11.37
CA HIS A 151 -0.67 2.96 -11.02
C HIS A 151 0.62 2.38 -11.57
N LYS A 152 1.51 3.27 -11.98
CA LYS A 152 2.90 3.01 -12.32
C LYS A 152 3.81 3.62 -11.26
N ALA A 153 4.97 3.04 -11.06
CA ALA A 153 6.02 3.65 -10.25
C ALA A 153 7.36 3.72 -10.98
N ARG A 154 8.23 4.62 -10.53
CA ARG A 154 9.64 4.68 -10.95
C ARG A 154 10.55 4.22 -9.80
N VAL A 155 11.52 3.39 -10.13
CA VAL A 155 12.51 2.84 -9.18
C VAL A 155 13.85 3.58 -9.23
N ALA A 156 13.82 4.82 -9.69
CA ALA A 156 14.94 5.74 -9.74
C ALA A 156 14.43 7.19 -9.67
N THR A 157 15.30 8.12 -9.29
CA THR A 157 14.96 9.55 -9.24
C THR A 157 14.64 10.14 -10.61
N LYS A 158 15.20 9.54 -11.67
CA LYS A 158 14.95 9.81 -13.08
C LYS A 158 14.78 8.48 -13.81
N GLY A 159 13.92 8.45 -14.81
CA GLY A 159 13.67 7.25 -15.60
C GLY A 159 12.19 7.04 -15.88
N GLU A 160 11.91 5.87 -16.45
CA GLU A 160 10.57 5.50 -16.88
C GLU A 160 9.72 4.96 -15.73
N TYR A 161 8.42 5.10 -15.92
CA TYR A 161 7.41 4.52 -15.06
C TYR A 161 7.08 3.10 -15.52
N HIS A 162 6.93 2.19 -14.57
CA HIS A 162 6.59 0.79 -14.83
C HIS A 162 5.44 0.35 -13.94
N TYR A 163 4.63 -0.58 -14.46
CA TYR A 163 3.60 -1.26 -13.67
C TYR A 163 4.25 -2.34 -12.81
N PHE A 164 3.79 -2.44 -11.57
CA PHE A 164 4.21 -3.48 -10.64
C PHE A 164 2.99 -4.22 -10.12
N ILE A 165 3.18 -5.51 -9.86
CA ILE A 165 2.17 -6.40 -9.28
C ILE A 165 2.80 -7.25 -8.18
N ARG A 166 1.97 -7.67 -7.24
CA ARG A 166 2.36 -8.57 -6.16
C ARG A 166 2.07 -10.00 -6.60
N LYS A 167 3.06 -10.90 -6.51
CA LYS A 167 2.93 -12.34 -6.80
C LYS A 167 3.43 -13.11 -5.58
N GLY A 168 2.51 -13.67 -4.81
CA GLY A 168 2.86 -14.19 -3.48
C GLY A 168 3.52 -13.09 -2.63
N PRO A 169 4.64 -13.37 -1.94
CA PRO A 169 5.34 -12.37 -1.13
C PRO A 169 6.25 -11.43 -1.95
N GLU A 170 6.30 -11.55 -3.28
CA GLU A 170 7.23 -10.76 -4.10
C GLU A 170 6.54 -9.68 -4.93
N THR A 171 7.16 -8.51 -5.00
CA THR A 171 6.74 -7.44 -5.91
C THR A 171 7.57 -7.51 -7.19
N THR A 172 6.93 -7.70 -8.35
CA THR A 172 7.60 -7.86 -9.65
C THR A 172 7.11 -6.83 -10.67
N ARG A 173 7.92 -6.55 -11.70
CA ARG A 173 7.47 -5.71 -12.83
C ARG A 173 6.47 -6.51 -13.65
N ALA A 174 5.34 -5.89 -13.98
CA ALA A 174 4.33 -6.51 -14.80
C ALA A 174 4.83 -6.72 -16.23
N THR A 175 4.52 -7.87 -16.79
CA THR A 175 4.71 -8.21 -18.21
C THR A 175 3.65 -7.53 -19.07
N ASP A 176 3.86 -7.48 -20.39
CA ASP A 176 2.89 -6.84 -21.31
C ASP A 176 1.49 -7.46 -21.23
N LYS A 177 1.40 -8.78 -21.00
CA LYS A 177 0.13 -9.48 -20.79
C LYS A 177 -0.57 -9.01 -19.51
N GLU A 178 0.17 -8.90 -18.41
CA GLU A 178 -0.36 -8.46 -17.11
C GLU A 178 -0.75 -6.98 -17.13
N ILE A 179 0.03 -6.15 -17.83
CA ILE A 179 -0.32 -4.74 -18.06
C ILE A 179 -1.64 -4.63 -18.82
N LYS A 180 -1.82 -5.43 -19.88
CA LYS A 180 -3.08 -5.46 -20.61
C LYS A 180 -4.25 -5.85 -19.69
N SER A 181 -4.07 -6.88 -18.86
CA SER A 181 -5.08 -7.29 -17.89
C SER A 181 -5.40 -6.23 -16.84
N LEU A 182 -4.40 -5.48 -16.34
CA LEU A 182 -4.59 -4.33 -15.44
C LEU A 182 -5.41 -3.21 -16.09
N LEU A 183 -5.18 -2.94 -17.38
CA LEU A 183 -5.91 -1.92 -18.13
C LEU A 183 -7.34 -2.36 -18.45
N GLU A 184 -7.55 -3.65 -18.74
CA GLU A 184 -8.87 -4.23 -18.98
C GLU A 184 -9.72 -4.33 -17.71
N SER A 185 -9.11 -4.56 -16.54
CA SER A 185 -9.84 -4.62 -15.27
C SER A 185 -10.28 -3.25 -14.76
N SER A 186 -9.47 -2.21 -15.01
CA SER A 186 -9.77 -0.83 -14.65
C SER A 186 -10.81 -0.15 -15.56
N SER A 187 -10.90 -0.58 -16.83
CA SER A 187 -11.89 -0.06 -17.79
C SER A 187 -13.29 -0.66 -17.62
N LYS A 188 -13.47 -1.63 -16.71
CA LYS A 188 -14.79 -2.08 -16.27
C LYS A 188 -15.37 -1.13 -15.23
N THR A 189 -15.59 0.12 -15.64
CA THR A 189 -16.59 0.98 -14.99
C THR A 189 -17.95 0.29 -15.17
N PRO A 190 -18.79 0.17 -14.13
CA PRO A 190 -20.11 -0.45 -14.26
C PRO A 190 -20.89 0.32 -15.31
N PHE A 191 -21.40 -0.39 -16.31
CA PHE A 191 -22.38 0.01 -17.31
C PHE A 191 -22.95 1.43 -17.10
N ASP A 192 -22.56 2.37 -17.95
CA ASP A 192 -23.51 3.37 -18.43
C ASP A 192 -24.61 2.57 -19.13
N ASP A 193 -25.61 2.16 -18.36
CA ASP A 193 -26.90 1.71 -18.90
C ASP A 193 -27.58 3.01 -19.36
N PRO A 194 -27.75 3.27 -20.67
CA PRO A 194 -28.58 4.38 -21.08
C PRO A 194 -30.03 3.96 -20.81
N GLN A 195 -30.45 4.02 -19.54
CA GLN A 195 -31.87 4.07 -19.19
C GLN A 195 -32.38 5.47 -19.54
N GLY A 196 -32.53 5.70 -20.84
CA GLY A 196 -33.44 6.67 -21.40
C GLY A 196 -34.67 5.94 -21.89
N ASP A 197 -35.60 5.66 -20.97
CA ASP A 197 -36.97 5.28 -21.33
C ASP A 197 -37.67 6.44 -22.05
N ALA A 198 -38.52 6.04 -23.00
CA ALA A 198 -39.63 6.75 -23.61
C ALA A 198 -39.36 7.95 -24.54
N GLY A 199 -39.78 7.78 -25.80
CA GLY A 199 -40.72 8.74 -26.37
C GLY A 199 -40.41 9.22 -27.78
N VAL A 200 -41.18 8.69 -28.74
CA VAL A 200 -41.78 9.38 -29.89
C VAL A 200 -40.83 10.06 -30.88
N GLY A 201 -40.93 9.61 -32.13
CA GLY A 201 -40.06 10.02 -33.23
C GLY A 201 -40.06 11.50 -33.57
N THR A 202 -38.90 11.96 -34.03
CA THR A 202 -38.80 12.97 -35.08
C THR A 202 -37.48 12.72 -35.83
N PRO A 203 -37.49 12.44 -37.15
CA PRO A 203 -36.23 12.31 -37.88
C PRO A 203 -35.53 13.68 -38.01
N PRO A 204 -34.19 13.70 -38.05
CA PRO A 204 -33.41 14.93 -38.06
C PRO A 204 -33.62 15.74 -39.35
N ARG A 205 -33.70 17.07 -39.17
CA ARG A 205 -34.13 18.09 -40.15
C ARG A 205 -33.08 18.44 -41.23
N TRP A 206 -32.44 17.44 -41.83
CA TRP A 206 -31.48 17.64 -42.93
C TRP A 206 -31.79 16.85 -44.22
N ILE A 207 -32.90 16.10 -44.26
CA ILE A 207 -33.41 15.51 -45.50
C ILE A 207 -34.72 16.22 -45.89
N LEU A 208 -34.61 17.41 -46.49
CA LEU A 208 -35.60 17.92 -47.44
C LEU A 208 -35.03 19.10 -48.24
N LYS A 209 -34.21 18.80 -49.25
CA LYS A 209 -34.05 19.67 -50.44
C LYS A 209 -33.30 18.97 -51.57
N MET A 210 -33.85 17.87 -52.07
CA MET A 210 -33.62 17.45 -53.47
C MET A 210 -34.84 16.66 -53.95
N SER A 211 -35.75 17.35 -54.63
CA SER A 211 -36.38 16.92 -55.89
C SER A 211 -37.62 17.77 -56.19
N ASN A 212 -37.78 18.07 -57.48
CA ASN A 212 -38.86 18.76 -58.20
C ASN A 212 -38.70 20.30 -58.17
N GLY A 213 -38.23 20.96 -59.23
CA GLY A 213 -38.34 20.66 -60.65
C GLY A 213 -39.42 21.56 -61.24
N SER A 214 -38.99 22.65 -61.87
CA SER A 214 -39.66 23.31 -62.99
C SER A 214 -38.67 24.20 -63.72
#